data_AF-A0A8I2AG24-F1
#
_entry.id   AF-A0A8I2AG24-F1
#
_cell.length_a   1.000
_cell.length_b   1.000
_cell.length_c   1.000
_cell.angle_alpha   90.00
_cell.angle_beta   90.00
_cell.angle_gamma   90.00
#
_symmetry.space_group_name_H-M   'P 1'
#
loop_
_entity.id
_entity.type
_entity.pdbx_description
1 polymer ?
#
loop_
_entity_poly.entity_id
_entity_poly.type
_entity_poly.pdbx_seq_one_letter_code
_entity_poly.pdbx_strand_id
1 'polypeptide(L)'
;MKPFIGIVFCVFSILPSRIFAKDQNWTTYCESTDFRRTPRYKETIHFCKQLAENSHIIAYEEFGISPQGRALPLLIMDKDRNFSPELARRAGKAILMIQACIHPGEPEGKDAGLILFRNLGILGMDTSLLRHVTLVFIPIFNVDGHERFSPYHRINQNGPEEMGWRTTAQNLNLNRDFMKADAPEMQAWLRLFNYWNPDFFVDTHTTDGADYQYVLTYSLETGPNTDSSLGKYLRENYIPTMEAYMSEKGYKVFPYVNFKQWHDPRSALYSLPASAMLSHGYVAARNRPALLIETHMLKPYKLRVSSTLELLFFTLKHLNDHYRDYLQINRQADTYTSSADFRPFPLKFNFITNNTDSVMVDFEGYDYRIEKSDLTGGNWFIYLPRPKTFRLPNFNHAIAQDSILLPDYYIIPPEWTTIIERLRLHGIEMNFLTYDTILKVESYRFSNPQWANFPFEGRNRLSVKTEKYVERRAYPAGSALISLQQPTARIIALLLEPQSSDSFLTWGFFNAIFEQKEYAETYVMEKIARQMIEKRPDLLPQFQAWKEKNPQMDKDQWMQLNWFYQHSPYFDQNLNKYPVGRIFLYQ
;
A
#
# COMPACT_ATOMS: atom_id res chain seq x y z
N MET A 1 29.98 71.29 -40.16
CA MET A 1 29.49 70.18 -39.30
C MET A 1 28.10 69.77 -39.77
N LYS A 2 28.02 68.66 -40.53
CA LYS A 2 26.81 67.85 -40.76
C LYS A 2 27.30 66.42 -41.05
N PRO A 3 26.89 65.39 -40.29
CA PRO A 3 27.37 64.03 -40.51
C PRO A 3 26.53 63.32 -41.58
N PHE A 4 27.20 62.55 -42.44
CA PHE A 4 26.59 61.56 -43.32
C PHE A 4 26.23 60.32 -42.48
N ILE A 5 24.95 59.97 -42.38
CA ILE A 5 24.47 58.75 -41.75
C ILE A 5 24.45 57.66 -42.82
N GLY A 6 25.36 56.70 -42.71
CA GLY A 6 25.29 55.44 -43.46
C GLY A 6 24.38 54.46 -42.74
N ILE A 7 23.28 54.08 -43.38
CA ILE A 7 22.38 53.02 -42.89
C ILE A 7 22.98 51.67 -43.30
N VAL A 8 23.45 50.90 -42.32
CA VAL A 8 23.82 49.50 -42.49
C VAL A 8 22.58 48.64 -42.23
N PHE A 9 22.04 48.00 -43.27
CA PHE A 9 21.02 46.96 -43.13
C PHE A 9 21.69 45.67 -42.64
N CYS A 10 21.61 45.38 -41.34
CA CYS A 10 21.89 44.04 -40.82
C CYS A 10 20.66 43.16 -41.05
N VAL A 11 20.71 42.32 -42.08
CA VAL A 11 19.77 41.21 -42.27
C VAL A 11 20.08 40.15 -41.21
N PHE A 12 19.30 40.11 -40.13
CA PHE A 12 19.29 38.97 -39.22
C PHE A 12 18.57 37.80 -39.90
N SER A 13 19.34 36.92 -40.52
CA SER A 13 18.86 35.60 -40.94
C SER A 13 18.54 34.77 -39.68
N ILE A 14 17.26 34.74 -39.30
CA ILE A 14 16.73 33.79 -38.31
C ILE A 14 16.75 32.41 -38.98
N LEU A 15 17.85 31.69 -38.82
CA LEU A 15 17.92 30.26 -39.10
C LEU A 15 17.11 29.54 -38.01
N PRO A 16 16.07 28.74 -38.36
CA PRO A 16 15.43 27.89 -37.37
C PRO A 16 16.44 26.83 -36.96
N SER A 17 16.86 26.88 -35.70
CA SER A 17 17.65 25.84 -35.05
C SER A 17 16.81 24.57 -34.92
N ARG A 18 16.70 23.81 -36.01
CA ARG A 18 16.36 22.38 -36.00
C ARG A 18 17.68 21.62 -36.02
N ILE A 19 18.24 21.35 -34.83
CA ILE A 19 19.53 20.69 -34.72
C ILE A 19 19.45 19.57 -33.65
N PHE A 20 19.70 18.35 -34.12
CA PHE A 20 20.05 17.09 -33.45
C PHE A 20 19.06 16.40 -32.49
N ALA A 21 18.05 15.71 -33.04
CA ALA A 21 17.47 14.53 -32.37
C ALA A 21 17.54 13.23 -33.22
N LYS A 22 18.05 13.30 -34.46
CA LYS A 22 17.96 12.18 -35.42
C LYS A 22 19.16 11.22 -35.46
N ASP A 23 20.29 11.55 -34.81
CA ASP A 23 21.52 10.74 -34.87
C ASP A 23 21.86 10.00 -33.55
N GLN A 24 21.07 10.17 -32.48
CA GLN A 24 21.24 9.38 -31.24
C GLN A 24 20.39 8.13 -31.28
N ASN A 25 21.01 6.97 -31.02
CA ASN A 25 20.31 5.71 -30.85
C ASN A 25 19.59 5.69 -29.50
N TRP A 26 18.26 5.79 -29.54
CA TRP A 26 17.39 5.75 -28.36
C TRP A 26 16.91 4.34 -27.99
N THR A 27 17.54 3.30 -28.51
CA THR A 27 17.22 1.92 -28.11
C THR A 27 17.44 1.75 -26.60
N THR A 28 16.45 1.24 -25.88
CA THR A 28 16.59 1.00 -24.43
C THR A 28 17.57 -0.16 -24.18
N TYR A 29 18.12 -0.24 -22.97
CA TYR A 29 19.08 -1.29 -22.62
C TYR A 29 18.50 -2.70 -22.83
N CYS A 30 17.24 -2.93 -22.41
CA CYS A 30 16.60 -4.22 -22.62
C CYS A 30 16.44 -4.54 -24.11
N GLU A 31 15.96 -3.61 -24.94
CA GLU A 31 15.86 -3.81 -26.40
C GLU A 31 17.23 -4.09 -27.04
N SER A 32 18.29 -3.39 -26.62
CA SER A 32 19.65 -3.58 -27.16
C SER A 32 20.24 -4.97 -26.88
N THR A 33 19.68 -5.67 -25.89
CA THR A 33 20.09 -7.04 -25.51
C THR A 33 19.08 -8.10 -25.98
N ASP A 34 18.10 -7.73 -26.80
CA ASP A 34 16.93 -8.53 -27.16
C ASP A 34 16.19 -9.08 -25.92
N PHE A 35 15.99 -8.20 -24.93
CA PHE A 35 15.30 -8.49 -23.67
C PHE A 35 15.92 -9.66 -22.91
N ARG A 36 17.24 -9.83 -22.98
CA ARG A 36 17.98 -10.76 -22.12
C ARG A 36 18.43 -10.12 -20.82
N ARG A 37 18.59 -8.80 -20.78
CA ARG A 37 19.07 -8.06 -19.61
C ARG A 37 18.19 -6.84 -19.31
N THR A 38 18.28 -6.36 -18.07
CA THR A 38 17.68 -5.11 -17.60
C THR A 38 18.80 -4.19 -17.07
N PRO A 39 18.71 -2.86 -17.21
CA PRO A 39 19.78 -1.95 -16.78
C PRO A 39 19.93 -1.91 -15.26
N ARG A 40 21.16 -1.70 -14.77
CA ARG A 40 21.45 -1.38 -13.36
C ARG A 40 21.03 0.06 -13.04
N TYR A 41 21.13 0.46 -11.77
CA TYR A 41 20.66 1.76 -11.30
C TYR A 41 21.32 2.92 -12.06
N LYS A 42 22.65 2.92 -12.19
CA LYS A 42 23.38 4.02 -12.85
C LYS A 42 22.94 4.23 -14.30
N GLU A 43 22.79 3.15 -15.06
CA GLU A 43 22.34 3.14 -16.44
C GLU A 43 20.89 3.59 -16.55
N THR A 44 20.03 3.15 -15.62
CA THR A 44 18.63 3.60 -15.55
C THR A 44 18.55 5.11 -15.30
N ILE A 45 19.27 5.62 -14.29
CA ILE A 45 19.29 7.06 -13.98
C ILE A 45 19.86 7.87 -15.14
N HIS A 46 20.96 7.39 -15.75
CA HIS A 46 21.56 8.05 -16.90
C HIS A 46 20.55 8.18 -18.04
N PHE A 47 19.85 7.09 -18.40
CA PHE A 47 18.84 7.12 -19.44
C PHE A 47 17.68 8.05 -19.09
N CYS A 48 17.17 8.02 -17.84
CA CYS A 48 16.13 8.95 -17.38
C CYS A 48 16.55 10.42 -17.54
N LYS A 49 17.78 10.78 -17.17
CA LYS A 49 18.31 12.14 -17.34
C LYS A 49 18.46 12.51 -18.82
N GLN A 50 18.93 11.60 -19.66
CA GLN A 50 19.00 11.81 -21.11
C GLN A 50 17.62 12.08 -21.72
N LEU A 51 16.57 11.37 -21.30
CA LEU A 51 15.20 11.63 -21.74
C LEU A 51 14.75 13.06 -21.39
N ALA A 52 15.00 13.51 -20.16
CA ALA A 52 14.66 14.86 -19.71
C ALA A 52 15.47 15.96 -20.41
N GLU A 53 16.76 15.72 -20.67
CA GLU A 53 17.65 16.66 -21.37
C GLU A 53 17.28 16.83 -22.85
N ASN A 54 16.72 15.80 -23.49
CA ASN A 54 16.43 15.77 -24.92
C ASN A 54 14.92 15.88 -25.24
N SER A 55 14.07 16.05 -24.23
CA SER A 55 12.63 16.25 -24.41
C SER A 55 12.11 17.37 -23.52
N HIS A 56 11.59 18.42 -24.14
CA HIS A 56 11.00 19.55 -23.42
C HIS A 56 9.72 19.20 -22.65
N ILE A 57 9.14 18.01 -22.88
CA ILE A 57 7.94 17.53 -22.20
C ILE A 57 8.24 16.50 -21.10
N ILE A 58 9.52 16.23 -20.80
CA ILE A 58 9.95 15.32 -19.74
C ILE A 58 10.76 16.10 -18.69
N ALA A 59 10.52 15.82 -17.41
CA ALA A 59 11.36 16.24 -16.30
C ALA A 59 11.86 15.02 -15.52
N TYR A 60 13.07 15.14 -14.96
CA TYR A 60 13.65 14.20 -14.02
C TYR A 60 13.77 14.88 -12.66
N GLU A 61 13.30 14.20 -11.62
CA GLU A 61 13.39 14.64 -10.23
C GLU A 61 13.82 13.48 -9.32
N GLU A 62 14.11 13.80 -8.06
CA GLU A 62 14.42 12.86 -7.01
C GLU A 62 13.47 13.13 -5.83
N PHE A 63 12.81 12.10 -5.29
CA PHE A 63 11.77 12.29 -4.26
C PHE A 63 12.17 11.79 -2.87
N GLY A 64 13.38 11.25 -2.72
CA GLY A 64 13.91 10.76 -1.47
C GLY A 64 15.28 10.12 -1.64
N ILE A 65 15.86 9.65 -0.53
CA ILE A 65 17.16 9.00 -0.49
C ILE A 65 17.00 7.69 0.30
N SER A 66 17.53 6.59 -0.23
CA SER A 66 17.54 5.29 0.43
C SER A 66 18.57 5.22 1.57
N PRO A 67 18.50 4.21 2.45
CA PRO A 67 19.48 3.98 3.50
C PRO A 67 20.94 3.88 3.00
N GLN A 68 21.20 3.37 1.80
CA GLN A 68 22.55 3.35 1.22
C GLN A 68 22.93 4.63 0.43
N GLY A 69 22.12 5.69 0.54
CA GLY A 69 22.43 6.99 -0.06
C GLY A 69 22.09 7.12 -1.55
N ARG A 70 21.27 6.22 -2.11
CA ARG A 70 20.80 6.34 -3.51
C ARG A 70 19.56 7.19 -3.58
N ALA A 71 19.53 8.12 -4.53
CA ALA A 71 18.34 8.92 -4.79
C ALA A 71 17.21 8.05 -5.37
N LEU A 72 15.97 8.32 -4.97
CA LEU A 72 14.78 7.69 -5.52
C LEU A 72 14.33 8.46 -6.77
N PRO A 73 14.43 7.88 -7.97
CA PRO A 73 14.17 8.59 -9.22
C PRO A 73 12.69 8.80 -9.50
N LEU A 74 12.38 9.93 -10.12
CA LEU A 74 11.06 10.28 -10.64
C LEU A 74 11.20 10.83 -12.06
N LEU A 75 10.38 10.34 -12.97
CA LEU A 75 10.17 10.94 -14.28
C LEU A 75 8.76 11.52 -14.36
N ILE A 76 8.63 12.72 -14.93
CA ILE A 76 7.35 13.38 -15.13
C ILE A 76 7.24 13.72 -16.61
N MET A 77 6.13 13.38 -17.26
CA MET A 77 5.85 13.73 -18.64
C MET A 77 4.54 14.49 -18.77
N ASP A 78 4.62 15.67 -19.37
CA ASP A 78 3.46 16.52 -19.64
C ASP A 78 3.70 17.40 -20.86
N LYS A 79 2.81 17.33 -21.86
CA LYS A 79 2.97 18.08 -23.11
C LYS A 79 3.07 19.60 -22.94
N ASP A 80 2.47 20.15 -21.87
CA ASP A 80 2.43 21.59 -21.59
C ASP A 80 3.36 21.95 -20.43
N ARG A 81 4.26 21.03 -20.04
CA ARG A 81 5.27 21.22 -18.99
C ARG A 81 4.69 21.45 -17.60
N ASN A 82 3.54 20.86 -17.30
CA ASN A 82 2.95 20.83 -15.96
C ASN A 82 3.72 19.85 -15.05
N PHE A 83 4.97 20.16 -14.74
CA PHE A 83 5.85 19.27 -13.96
C PHE A 83 5.63 19.34 -12.44
N SER A 84 4.60 20.04 -11.98
CA SER A 84 4.18 20.03 -10.57
C SER A 84 2.68 19.71 -10.48
N PRO A 85 2.23 19.15 -9.35
CA PRO A 85 0.82 18.82 -9.18
C PRO A 85 -0.08 20.07 -9.17
N GLU A 86 0.42 21.23 -8.72
CA GLU A 86 -0.31 22.50 -8.78
C GLU A 86 -0.57 22.93 -10.23
N LEU A 87 0.44 22.79 -11.11
CA LEU A 87 0.32 23.10 -12.53
C LEU A 87 -0.64 22.12 -13.22
N ALA A 88 -0.49 20.81 -12.96
CA ALA A 88 -1.34 19.78 -13.56
C ALA A 88 -2.83 19.98 -13.19
N ARG A 89 -3.10 20.23 -11.90
CA ARG A 89 -4.47 20.49 -11.41
C ARG A 89 -5.04 21.80 -11.94
N ARG A 90 -4.23 22.87 -12.03
CA ARG A 90 -4.66 24.15 -12.62
C ARG A 90 -5.00 23.99 -14.10
N ALA A 91 -4.26 23.15 -14.82
CA ALA A 91 -4.54 22.80 -16.21
C ALA A 91 -5.75 21.85 -16.37
N GLY A 92 -6.33 21.36 -15.27
CA GLY A 92 -7.46 20.43 -15.28
C GLY A 92 -7.10 19.04 -15.82
N LYS A 93 -5.83 18.64 -15.72
CA LYS A 93 -5.36 17.32 -16.15
C LYS A 93 -5.55 16.28 -15.06
N ALA A 94 -5.82 15.05 -15.46
CA ALA A 94 -5.72 13.89 -14.59
C ALA A 94 -4.24 13.52 -14.39
N ILE A 95 -3.91 12.99 -13.21
CA ILE A 95 -2.55 12.55 -12.89
C ILE A 95 -2.50 11.02 -12.88
N LEU A 96 -1.71 10.43 -13.78
CA LEU A 96 -1.39 9.00 -13.77
C LEU A 96 -0.06 8.78 -13.07
N MET A 97 -0.06 8.03 -11.97
CA MET A 97 1.18 7.61 -11.31
C MET A 97 1.45 6.13 -11.58
N ILE A 98 2.62 5.82 -12.14
CA ILE A 98 3.10 4.46 -12.38
C ILE A 98 4.30 4.20 -11.46
N GLN A 99 4.33 3.04 -10.85
CA GLN A 99 5.47 2.56 -10.06
C GLN A 99 5.97 1.22 -10.58
N ALA A 100 7.30 1.09 -10.63
CA ALA A 100 7.99 -0.16 -10.92
C ALA A 100 9.07 -0.47 -9.89
N CYS A 101 9.49 -1.74 -9.88
CA CYS A 101 10.56 -2.25 -9.03
C CYS A 101 10.40 -1.92 -7.54
N ILE A 102 9.16 -1.98 -7.02
CA ILE A 102 8.96 -2.14 -5.57
C ILE A 102 9.57 -3.46 -5.11
N HIS A 103 9.47 -4.49 -5.96
CA HIS A 103 10.29 -5.71 -5.94
C HIS A 103 11.23 -5.71 -7.16
N PRO A 104 12.50 -5.30 -7.00
CA PRO A 104 13.45 -5.18 -8.11
C PRO A 104 13.82 -6.47 -8.86
N GLY A 105 13.38 -7.63 -8.36
CA GLY A 105 13.39 -8.89 -9.10
C GLY A 105 12.32 -8.97 -10.20
N GLU A 106 11.45 -7.96 -10.31
CA GLU A 106 10.29 -7.85 -11.21
C GLU A 106 10.46 -6.58 -12.09
N PRO A 107 11.47 -6.55 -13.00
CA PRO A 107 11.88 -5.33 -13.67
C PRO A 107 11.04 -4.95 -14.90
N GLU A 108 10.08 -5.77 -15.32
CA GLU A 108 9.34 -5.56 -16.56
C GLU A 108 8.62 -4.21 -16.65
N GLY A 109 8.06 -3.71 -15.54
CA GLY A 109 7.42 -2.39 -15.53
C GLY A 109 8.41 -1.23 -15.63
N LYS A 110 9.64 -1.39 -15.12
CA LYS A 110 10.70 -0.40 -15.29
C LYS A 110 11.03 -0.27 -16.77
N ASP A 111 11.31 -1.39 -17.41
CA ASP A 111 11.72 -1.43 -18.81
C ASP A 111 10.58 -1.02 -19.75
N ALA A 112 9.34 -1.44 -19.48
CA ALA A 112 8.15 -0.98 -20.20
C ALA A 112 7.94 0.53 -20.06
N GLY A 113 8.06 1.08 -18.84
CA GLY A 113 7.92 2.51 -18.61
C GLY A 113 8.98 3.35 -19.31
N LEU A 114 10.24 2.90 -19.33
CA LEU A 114 11.31 3.58 -20.08
C LEU A 114 11.06 3.58 -21.59
N ILE A 115 10.55 2.47 -22.15
CA ILE A 115 10.14 2.38 -23.55
C ILE A 115 8.99 3.36 -23.83
N LEU A 116 7.98 3.42 -22.95
CA LEU A 116 6.84 4.34 -23.09
C LEU A 116 7.32 5.80 -23.09
N PHE A 117 8.17 6.18 -22.15
CA PHE A 117 8.70 7.54 -22.06
C PHE A 117 9.49 7.94 -23.30
N ARG A 118 10.35 7.04 -23.80
CA ARG A 118 11.07 7.25 -25.06
C ARG A 118 10.10 7.44 -26.23
N ASN A 119 9.14 6.53 -26.39
CA ASN A 119 8.23 6.53 -27.54
C ASN A 119 7.44 7.84 -27.62
N LEU A 120 6.85 8.27 -26.48
CA LEU A 120 6.04 9.47 -26.43
C LEU A 120 6.87 10.75 -26.48
N GLY A 121 7.93 10.83 -25.68
CA GLY A 121 8.66 12.09 -25.44
C GLY A 121 9.84 12.35 -26.37
N ILE A 122 10.43 11.32 -26.98
CA ILE A 122 11.57 11.47 -27.89
C ILE A 122 11.15 11.16 -29.32
N LEU A 123 10.49 10.02 -29.55
CA LEU A 123 10.08 9.61 -30.90
C LEU A 123 8.79 10.30 -31.37
N GLY A 124 8.07 10.96 -30.46
CA GLY A 124 6.84 11.70 -30.77
C GLY A 124 5.68 10.80 -31.17
N MET A 125 5.71 9.51 -30.82
CA MET A 125 4.63 8.57 -31.07
C MET A 125 3.45 8.90 -30.16
N ASP A 126 2.23 8.97 -30.70
CA ASP A 126 0.97 9.10 -29.94
C ASP A 126 0.94 10.22 -28.87
N THR A 127 1.62 11.35 -29.11
CA THR A 127 1.66 12.49 -28.18
C THR A 127 0.28 13.05 -27.82
N SER A 128 -0.76 12.74 -28.59
CA SER A 128 -2.15 13.06 -28.27
C SER A 128 -2.66 12.46 -26.96
N LEU A 129 -1.98 11.42 -26.44
CA LEU A 129 -2.29 10.76 -25.16
C LEU A 129 -1.95 11.63 -23.94
N LEU A 130 -1.16 12.69 -24.12
CA LEU A 130 -0.76 13.62 -23.06
C LEU A 130 -1.65 14.88 -23.04
N ARG A 131 -2.76 14.88 -23.79
CA ARG A 131 -3.64 16.06 -23.89
C ARG A 131 -4.22 16.44 -22.55
N HIS A 132 -4.68 15.44 -21.80
CA HIS A 132 -5.41 15.62 -20.56
C HIS A 132 -4.79 14.88 -19.37
N VAL A 133 -3.59 14.31 -19.54
CA VAL A 133 -2.89 13.55 -18.50
C VAL A 133 -1.48 14.08 -18.28
N THR A 134 -1.12 14.21 -17.01
CA THR A 134 0.27 14.31 -16.55
C THR A 134 0.71 12.93 -16.07
N LEU A 135 1.79 12.41 -16.64
CA LEU A 135 2.33 11.09 -16.30
C LEU A 135 3.47 11.24 -15.28
N VAL A 136 3.38 10.52 -14.17
CA VAL A 136 4.38 10.50 -13.09
C VAL A 136 4.86 9.05 -12.95
N PHE A 137 6.17 8.82 -13.06
CA PHE A 137 6.72 7.46 -13.11
C PHE A 137 7.89 7.29 -12.15
N ILE A 138 7.79 6.28 -11.29
CA ILE A 138 8.84 5.82 -10.39
C ILE A 138 9.48 4.57 -11.03
N PRO A 139 10.61 4.69 -11.76
CA PRO A 139 11.20 3.56 -12.46
C PRO A 139 11.83 2.53 -11.52
N ILE A 140 12.37 2.98 -10.38
CA ILE A 140 12.95 2.10 -9.37
C ILE A 140 12.53 2.60 -7.99
N PHE A 141 11.55 1.93 -7.37
CA PHE A 141 11.16 2.30 -6.01
C PHE A 141 12.13 1.75 -4.96
N ASN A 142 12.44 0.44 -4.98
CA ASN A 142 13.42 -0.15 -4.08
C ASN A 142 14.84 -0.11 -4.69
N VAL A 143 15.46 1.08 -4.65
CA VAL A 143 16.78 1.32 -5.28
C VAL A 143 17.93 0.51 -4.68
N ASP A 144 17.86 0.18 -3.38
CA ASP A 144 18.91 -0.58 -2.72
C ASP A 144 18.78 -2.08 -2.98
N GLY A 145 17.54 -2.61 -2.96
CA GLY A 145 17.25 -3.96 -3.42
C GLY A 145 17.60 -4.15 -4.89
N HIS A 146 17.41 -3.12 -5.72
CA HIS A 146 17.76 -3.15 -7.14
C HIS A 146 19.24 -3.40 -7.38
N GLU A 147 20.12 -2.76 -6.59
CA GLU A 147 21.57 -2.91 -6.73
C GLU A 147 22.13 -4.14 -6.04
N ARG A 148 21.33 -4.84 -5.24
CA ARG A 148 21.59 -6.25 -4.93
C ARG A 148 21.23 -7.08 -6.16
N PHE A 149 22.15 -7.11 -7.12
CA PHE A 149 21.94 -7.65 -8.47
C PHE A 149 22.63 -9.01 -8.67
N SER A 150 21.90 -10.03 -9.11
CA SER A 150 22.40 -11.40 -9.27
C SER A 150 21.49 -12.24 -10.15
N PRO A 151 22.00 -13.30 -10.83
CA PRO A 151 21.16 -14.28 -11.51
C PRO A 151 20.36 -15.18 -10.53
N TYR A 152 20.67 -15.16 -9.23
CA TYR A 152 20.13 -16.12 -8.26
C TYR A 152 19.00 -15.58 -7.38
N HIS A 153 18.50 -14.38 -7.64
CA HIS A 153 17.51 -13.73 -6.76
C HIS A 153 16.06 -14.18 -6.97
N ARG A 154 15.73 -14.81 -8.10
CA ARG A 154 14.36 -15.24 -8.42
C ARG A 154 14.35 -16.64 -9.03
N ILE A 155 14.48 -17.66 -8.19
CA ILE A 155 14.41 -19.07 -8.62
C ILE A 155 13.09 -19.44 -9.32
N ASN A 156 12.00 -18.72 -9.00
CA ASN A 156 10.67 -18.98 -9.55
C ASN A 156 10.44 -18.33 -10.92
N GLN A 157 11.39 -17.55 -11.47
CA GLN A 157 11.13 -16.65 -12.60
C GLN A 157 12.04 -16.85 -13.80
N ASN A 158 11.44 -16.83 -14.98
CA ASN A 158 12.12 -16.67 -16.27
C ASN A 158 12.33 -15.17 -16.55
N GLY A 159 13.17 -14.57 -15.71
CA GLY A 159 13.54 -13.16 -15.76
C GLY A 159 14.70 -12.82 -16.70
N PRO A 160 15.17 -11.56 -16.69
CA PRO A 160 16.46 -11.23 -17.29
C PRO A 160 17.61 -12.04 -16.65
N GLU A 161 18.76 -12.10 -17.32
CA GLU A 161 19.96 -12.84 -16.88
C GLU A 161 20.38 -12.48 -15.44
N GLU A 162 20.18 -11.23 -15.02
CA GLU A 162 20.40 -10.77 -13.65
C GLU A 162 19.32 -9.75 -13.26
N MET A 163 18.98 -9.70 -11.97
CA MET A 163 17.93 -8.85 -11.42
C MET A 163 18.16 -8.50 -9.96
N GLY A 164 17.39 -7.53 -9.47
CA GLY A 164 17.47 -7.08 -8.08
C GLY A 164 16.84 -8.05 -7.08
N TRP A 165 16.97 -7.71 -5.80
CA TRP A 165 16.44 -8.44 -4.67
C TRP A 165 15.10 -7.87 -4.18
N ARG A 166 14.22 -8.74 -3.65
CA ARG A 166 12.84 -8.40 -3.28
C ARG A 166 12.72 -7.28 -2.23
N THR A 167 13.57 -7.29 -1.21
CA THR A 167 13.48 -6.40 -0.05
C THR A 167 14.52 -5.27 -0.10
N THR A 168 14.35 -4.23 0.72
CA THR A 168 15.30 -3.12 0.85
C THR A 168 16.62 -3.58 1.49
N ALA A 169 17.60 -2.68 1.63
CA ALA A 169 18.83 -2.95 2.37
C ALA A 169 18.58 -3.32 3.86
N GLN A 170 17.45 -2.91 4.43
CA GLN A 170 17.03 -3.27 5.79
C GLN A 170 16.23 -4.59 5.83
N ASN A 171 16.14 -5.29 4.69
CA ASN A 171 15.35 -6.50 4.51
C ASN A 171 13.83 -6.31 4.75
N LEU A 172 13.32 -5.10 4.54
CA LEU A 172 11.89 -4.79 4.58
C LEU A 172 11.28 -4.95 3.19
N ASN A 173 10.09 -5.55 3.13
CA ASN A 173 9.28 -5.59 1.92
C ASN A 173 8.43 -4.32 1.83
N LEU A 174 8.78 -3.44 0.89
CA LEU A 174 8.02 -2.19 0.68
C LEU A 174 6.55 -2.44 0.35
N ASN A 175 6.21 -3.56 -0.31
CA ASN A 175 4.82 -3.96 -0.56
C ASN A 175 4.15 -4.62 0.65
N ARG A 176 4.62 -4.33 1.87
CA ARG A 176 3.96 -4.61 3.17
C ARG A 176 4.03 -3.39 4.10
N ASP A 177 4.55 -2.27 3.60
CA ASP A 177 4.98 -1.14 4.43
C ASP A 177 4.07 0.09 4.31
N PHE A 178 3.07 0.08 3.41
CA PHE A 178 2.23 1.24 3.11
C PHE A 178 1.45 1.81 4.30
N MET A 179 1.22 1.02 5.35
CA MET A 179 0.53 1.45 6.58
C MET A 179 1.51 1.76 7.72
N LYS A 180 2.46 0.86 8.00
CA LYS A 180 3.41 1.05 9.12
C LYS A 180 4.54 2.05 8.81
N ALA A 181 4.84 2.24 7.52
CA ALA A 181 5.80 3.18 6.97
C ALA A 181 7.18 3.15 7.66
N ASP A 182 7.72 1.95 7.92
CA ASP A 182 8.99 1.82 8.62
C ASP A 182 10.18 2.22 7.74
N ALA A 183 10.18 1.81 6.47
CA ALA A 183 11.28 2.05 5.55
C ALA A 183 11.35 3.52 5.10
N PRO A 184 12.54 4.18 5.10
CA PRO A 184 12.69 5.54 4.61
C PRO A 184 12.16 5.76 3.19
N GLU A 185 12.31 4.76 2.31
CA GLU A 185 11.77 4.78 0.95
C GLU A 185 10.24 4.88 0.96
N MET A 186 9.56 4.12 1.82
CA MET A 186 8.11 4.19 1.97
C MET A 186 7.66 5.54 2.52
N GLN A 187 8.39 6.11 3.48
CA GLN A 187 8.09 7.45 3.99
C GLN A 187 8.22 8.52 2.88
N ALA A 188 9.22 8.38 2.00
CA ALA A 188 9.39 9.25 0.83
C ALA A 188 8.24 9.06 -0.18
N TRP A 189 7.84 7.82 -0.42
CA TRP A 189 6.70 7.50 -1.29
C TRP A 189 5.40 8.11 -0.77
N LEU A 190 5.11 7.99 0.52
CA LEU A 190 3.89 8.55 1.11
C LEU A 190 3.86 10.08 0.96
N ARG A 191 5.00 10.76 1.15
CA ARG A 191 5.10 12.21 0.88
C ARG A 191 4.85 12.54 -0.59
N LEU A 192 5.47 11.80 -1.51
CA LEU A 192 5.28 11.98 -2.95
C LEU A 192 3.81 11.73 -3.36
N PHE A 193 3.21 10.64 -2.88
CA PHE A 193 1.84 10.27 -3.18
C PHE A 193 0.85 11.32 -2.67
N ASN A 194 1.06 11.87 -1.47
CA ASN A 194 0.20 12.95 -0.96
C ASN A 194 0.40 14.26 -1.72
N TYR A 195 1.64 14.57 -2.13
CA TYR A 195 1.95 15.77 -2.91
C TYR A 195 1.26 15.72 -4.28
N TRP A 196 1.42 14.61 -5.01
CA TRP A 196 0.81 14.42 -6.33
C TRP A 196 -0.68 14.08 -6.28
N ASN A 197 -1.14 13.35 -5.25
CA ASN A 197 -2.51 12.86 -5.07
C ASN A 197 -3.11 12.36 -6.40
N PRO A 198 -2.52 11.29 -7.00
CA PRO A 198 -2.83 10.90 -8.37
C PRO A 198 -4.28 10.49 -8.54
N ASP A 199 -4.80 10.63 -9.76
CA ASP A 199 -6.18 10.24 -10.12
C ASP A 199 -6.29 8.77 -10.51
N PHE A 200 -5.16 8.15 -10.89
CA PHE A 200 -5.06 6.74 -11.17
C PHE A 200 -3.63 6.28 -10.82
N PHE A 201 -3.51 5.14 -10.15
CA PHE A 201 -2.23 4.54 -9.79
C PHE A 201 -2.06 3.18 -10.47
N VAL A 202 -0.83 2.87 -10.91
CA VAL A 202 -0.44 1.57 -11.44
C VAL A 202 0.81 1.08 -10.72
N ASP A 203 0.78 -0.16 -10.22
CA ASP A 203 1.95 -0.83 -9.64
C ASP A 203 2.24 -2.11 -10.42
N THR A 204 3.46 -2.27 -10.89
CA THR A 204 3.86 -3.38 -11.78
C THR A 204 4.65 -4.44 -11.05
N HIS A 205 4.22 -5.69 -11.17
CA HIS A 205 4.76 -6.87 -10.49
C HIS A 205 4.84 -8.10 -11.41
N THR A 206 5.48 -9.15 -10.89
CA THR A 206 5.43 -10.51 -11.41
C THR A 206 4.87 -11.48 -10.36
N THR A 207 3.87 -12.25 -10.75
CA THR A 207 3.23 -13.25 -9.91
C THR A 207 3.97 -14.58 -9.91
N ASP A 208 4.21 -15.09 -8.70
CA ASP A 208 4.61 -16.48 -8.47
C ASP A 208 3.38 -17.40 -8.36
N GLY A 209 3.48 -18.68 -8.72
CA GLY A 209 2.38 -19.64 -8.55
C GLY A 209 2.39 -20.87 -9.46
N ALA A 210 1.35 -21.01 -10.28
CA ALA A 210 1.19 -22.09 -11.28
C ALA A 210 1.52 -21.61 -12.69
N ASP A 211 1.66 -22.54 -13.65
CA ASP A 211 1.75 -22.19 -15.08
C ASP A 211 0.36 -22.12 -15.72
N TYR A 212 0.08 -20.98 -16.36
CA TYR A 212 -1.16 -20.70 -17.09
C TYR A 212 -0.90 -19.87 -18.34
N GLN A 213 -1.87 -19.79 -19.24
CA GLN A 213 -1.66 -19.24 -20.59
C GLN A 213 -1.54 -17.71 -20.59
N TYR A 214 -2.15 -17.03 -19.61
CA TYR A 214 -2.09 -15.58 -19.47
C TYR A 214 -0.67 -15.08 -19.26
N VAL A 215 -0.21 -14.15 -20.09
CA VAL A 215 1.09 -13.47 -19.89
C VAL A 215 1.01 -12.47 -18.74
N LEU A 216 -0.19 -11.92 -18.51
CA LEU A 216 -0.45 -10.88 -17.54
C LEU A 216 -1.80 -11.15 -16.89
N THR A 217 -1.83 -11.06 -15.57
CA THR A 217 -3.05 -10.95 -14.76
C THR A 217 -3.10 -9.57 -14.12
N TYR A 218 -4.27 -9.17 -13.63
CA TYR A 218 -4.44 -7.85 -13.04
C TYR A 218 -5.28 -7.89 -11.76
N SER A 219 -4.99 -7.02 -10.80
CA SER A 219 -5.90 -6.72 -9.70
C SER A 219 -6.31 -5.26 -9.78
N LEU A 220 -7.61 -4.99 -9.62
CA LEU A 220 -8.15 -3.64 -9.53
C LEU A 220 -9.28 -3.65 -8.50
N GLU A 221 -9.13 -2.85 -7.45
CA GLU A 221 -10.08 -2.85 -6.34
C GLU A 221 -11.42 -2.26 -6.79
N THR A 222 -12.42 -3.13 -6.90
CA THR A 222 -13.83 -2.77 -7.17
C THR A 222 -14.76 -3.24 -6.07
N GLY A 223 -14.18 -3.77 -4.98
CA GLY A 223 -14.87 -4.39 -3.86
C GLY A 223 -15.14 -3.42 -2.70
N PRO A 224 -15.40 -3.96 -1.49
CA PRO A 224 -15.84 -3.18 -0.33
C PRO A 224 -14.74 -2.30 0.32
N ASN A 225 -13.49 -2.42 -0.10
CA ASN A 225 -12.37 -1.59 0.38
C ASN A 225 -12.19 -0.26 -0.37
N THR A 226 -12.92 -0.04 -1.47
CA THR A 226 -12.95 1.25 -2.21
C THR A 226 -14.31 1.94 -2.09
N ASP A 227 -14.46 3.16 -2.62
CA ASP A 227 -15.77 3.81 -2.75
C ASP A 227 -16.67 3.03 -3.71
N SER A 228 -17.95 2.86 -3.36
CA SER A 228 -18.86 2.03 -4.13
C SER A 228 -19.14 2.57 -5.54
N SER A 229 -19.19 3.89 -5.70
CA SER A 229 -19.40 4.52 -7.00
C SER A 229 -18.15 4.37 -7.86
N LEU A 230 -16.98 4.60 -7.27
CA LEU A 230 -15.69 4.39 -7.93
C LEU A 230 -15.51 2.95 -8.38
N GLY A 231 -15.71 1.98 -7.48
CA GLY A 231 -15.61 0.56 -7.79
C GLY A 231 -16.58 0.12 -8.88
N LYS A 232 -17.81 0.65 -8.87
CA LYS A 232 -18.80 0.41 -9.94
C LYS A 232 -18.31 0.95 -11.29
N TYR A 233 -17.83 2.20 -11.33
CA TYR A 233 -17.33 2.81 -12.56
C TYR A 233 -16.19 2.00 -13.18
N LEU A 234 -15.22 1.56 -12.38
CA LEU A 234 -14.11 0.74 -12.86
C LEU A 234 -14.57 -0.61 -13.42
N ARG A 235 -15.54 -1.25 -12.76
CA ARG A 235 -16.10 -2.55 -13.19
C ARG A 235 -16.88 -2.44 -14.50
N GLU A 236 -17.57 -1.32 -14.71
CA GLU A 236 -18.43 -1.13 -15.89
C GLU A 236 -17.68 -0.50 -17.08
N ASN A 237 -16.67 0.35 -16.85
CA ASN A 237 -16.08 1.19 -17.89
C ASN A 237 -14.60 0.93 -18.16
N TYR A 238 -13.82 0.56 -17.14
CA TYR A 238 -12.37 0.34 -17.30
C TYR A 238 -12.04 -1.12 -17.58
N ILE A 239 -12.52 -2.05 -16.74
CA ILE A 239 -12.15 -3.47 -16.85
C ILE A 239 -12.55 -4.06 -18.21
N PRO A 240 -13.80 -3.96 -18.69
CA PRO A 240 -14.20 -4.60 -19.94
C PRO A 240 -13.46 -4.05 -21.17
N THR A 241 -13.18 -2.74 -21.17
CA THR A 241 -12.47 -2.08 -22.29
C THR A 241 -10.98 -2.42 -22.29
N MET A 242 -10.38 -2.57 -21.10
CA MET A 242 -9.02 -3.02 -20.92
C MET A 242 -8.84 -4.47 -21.39
N GLU A 243 -9.71 -5.38 -20.96
CA GLU A 243 -9.66 -6.79 -21.36
C GLU A 243 -9.82 -6.95 -22.87
N ALA A 244 -10.74 -6.19 -23.49
CA ALA A 244 -10.94 -6.19 -24.93
C ALA A 244 -9.69 -5.68 -25.69
N TYR A 245 -9.10 -4.56 -25.26
CA TYR A 245 -7.89 -4.02 -25.86
C TYR A 245 -6.72 -5.01 -25.75
N MET A 246 -6.50 -5.56 -24.57
CA MET A 246 -5.40 -6.49 -24.33
C MET A 246 -5.55 -7.78 -25.16
N SER A 247 -6.78 -8.28 -25.31
CA SER A 247 -7.09 -9.39 -26.21
C SER A 247 -6.79 -9.05 -27.68
N GLU A 248 -7.17 -7.85 -28.15
CA GLU A 248 -6.84 -7.37 -29.51
C GLU A 248 -5.33 -7.30 -29.76
N LYS A 249 -4.54 -6.92 -28.74
CA LYS A 249 -3.07 -6.92 -28.78
C LYS A 249 -2.43 -8.30 -28.66
N GLY A 250 -3.23 -9.36 -28.55
CA GLY A 250 -2.75 -10.74 -28.41
C GLY A 250 -2.30 -11.11 -26.99
N TYR A 251 -2.58 -10.27 -26.00
CA TYR A 251 -2.27 -10.50 -24.59
C TYR A 251 -3.57 -10.73 -23.81
N LYS A 252 -4.17 -11.91 -23.91
CA LYS A 252 -5.30 -12.25 -23.03
C LYS A 252 -4.90 -12.07 -21.56
N VAL A 253 -5.78 -11.41 -20.81
CA VAL A 253 -5.61 -11.16 -19.37
C VAL A 253 -6.70 -11.88 -18.58
N PHE A 254 -6.44 -12.06 -17.29
CA PHE A 254 -7.40 -12.60 -16.34
C PHE A 254 -7.26 -11.88 -14.99
N PRO A 255 -8.33 -11.74 -14.19
CA PRO A 255 -8.21 -11.23 -12.83
C PRO A 255 -7.18 -12.03 -12.03
N TYR A 256 -6.38 -11.35 -11.20
CA TYR A 256 -5.46 -11.99 -10.29
C TYR A 256 -6.24 -12.82 -9.25
N VAL A 257 -5.88 -14.10 -9.15
CA VAL A 257 -6.57 -15.10 -8.32
C VAL A 257 -5.55 -15.93 -7.55
N ASN A 258 -6.01 -16.45 -6.42
CA ASN A 258 -5.33 -17.49 -5.67
C ASN A 258 -5.99 -18.85 -5.93
N PHE A 259 -5.24 -19.93 -5.70
CA PHE A 259 -5.76 -21.30 -5.73
C PHE A 259 -6.08 -21.78 -4.31
N LYS A 260 -7.20 -22.48 -4.10
CA LYS A 260 -7.54 -22.99 -2.75
C LYS A 260 -6.51 -23.96 -2.20
N GLN A 261 -5.85 -24.72 -3.07
CA GLN A 261 -4.68 -25.51 -2.74
C GLN A 261 -3.48 -24.95 -3.50
N TRP A 262 -2.43 -24.65 -2.75
CA TRP A 262 -1.18 -24.12 -3.28
C TRP A 262 -0.64 -25.04 -4.39
N HIS A 263 -0.27 -24.47 -5.54
CA HIS A 263 0.15 -25.13 -6.80
C HIS A 263 -0.89 -25.96 -7.57
N ASP A 264 -2.12 -26.14 -7.10
CA ASP A 264 -3.15 -26.86 -7.86
C ASP A 264 -4.22 -25.89 -8.41
N PRO A 265 -4.12 -25.46 -9.68
CA PRO A 265 -5.13 -24.58 -10.27
C PRO A 265 -6.52 -25.23 -10.38
N ARG A 266 -6.64 -26.57 -10.34
CA ARG A 266 -7.95 -27.26 -10.38
C ARG A 266 -8.68 -27.20 -9.04
N SER A 267 -8.03 -26.72 -7.98
CA SER A 267 -8.59 -26.66 -6.62
C SER A 267 -9.67 -25.58 -6.39
N ALA A 268 -10.06 -24.86 -7.44
CA ALA A 268 -10.87 -23.62 -7.43
C ALA A 268 -10.04 -22.35 -7.24
N LEU A 269 -10.63 -21.24 -7.71
CA LEU A 269 -10.04 -19.91 -7.67
C LEU A 269 -10.70 -19.09 -6.55
N TYR A 270 -9.95 -18.18 -5.94
CA TYR A 270 -10.54 -17.18 -5.05
C TYR A 270 -9.77 -15.87 -5.11
N SER A 271 -10.47 -14.77 -4.81
CA SER A 271 -9.88 -13.43 -4.72
C SER A 271 -10.42 -12.73 -3.48
N LEU A 272 -9.60 -11.84 -2.92
CA LEU A 272 -9.95 -11.02 -1.77
C LEU A 272 -9.58 -9.56 -2.06
N PRO A 273 -10.34 -8.59 -1.54
CA PRO A 273 -9.92 -7.20 -1.55
C PRO A 273 -8.54 -7.07 -0.90
N ALA A 274 -7.62 -6.35 -1.53
CA ALA A 274 -6.30 -6.13 -0.95
C ALA A 274 -6.39 -5.37 0.37
N SER A 275 -5.58 -5.82 1.34
CA SER A 275 -5.33 -5.08 2.57
C SER A 275 -4.60 -3.77 2.25
N ALA A 276 -4.79 -2.76 3.10
CA ALA A 276 -4.17 -1.46 2.96
C ALA A 276 -2.65 -1.49 3.19
N MET A 277 -2.06 -2.59 3.70
CA MET A 277 -0.60 -2.75 3.73
C MET A 277 0.03 -2.92 2.33
N LEU A 278 -0.78 -3.27 1.33
CA LEU A 278 -0.38 -3.43 -0.06
C LEU A 278 -0.65 -2.14 -0.84
N SER A 279 0.13 -1.88 -1.89
CA SER A 279 0.04 -0.66 -2.70
C SER A 279 -1.37 -0.35 -3.20
N HIS A 280 -1.97 -1.26 -3.96
CA HIS A 280 -3.29 -1.08 -4.55
C HIS A 280 -4.42 -1.07 -3.52
N GLY A 281 -4.29 -1.81 -2.42
CA GLY A 281 -5.22 -1.73 -1.29
C GLY A 281 -5.16 -0.37 -0.56
N TYR A 282 -3.95 0.17 -0.33
CA TYR A 282 -3.75 1.48 0.27
C TYR A 282 -4.38 2.59 -0.58
N VAL A 283 -4.09 2.57 -1.89
CA VAL A 283 -4.57 3.59 -2.83
C VAL A 283 -6.09 3.48 -3.03
N ALA A 284 -6.66 2.28 -3.04
CA ALA A 284 -8.11 2.07 -3.04
C ALA A 284 -8.78 2.63 -1.78
N ALA A 285 -8.18 2.42 -0.60
CA ALA A 285 -8.65 3.01 0.65
C ALA A 285 -8.52 4.55 0.70
N ARG A 286 -7.75 5.14 -0.24
CA ARG A 286 -7.64 6.57 -0.50
C ARG A 286 -8.58 7.06 -1.62
N ASN A 287 -9.57 6.25 -2.01
CA ASN A 287 -10.54 6.55 -3.06
C ASN A 287 -9.89 6.88 -4.40
N ARG A 288 -8.87 6.12 -4.79
CA ARG A 288 -8.27 6.21 -6.12
C ARG A 288 -8.25 4.84 -6.79
N PRO A 289 -8.49 4.76 -8.11
CA PRO A 289 -8.18 3.58 -8.90
C PRO A 289 -6.73 3.16 -8.71
N ALA A 290 -6.52 1.86 -8.49
CA ALA A 290 -5.20 1.29 -8.30
C ALA A 290 -5.10 -0.05 -9.03
N LEU A 291 -4.45 -0.04 -10.20
CA LEU A 291 -4.21 -1.23 -11.00
C LEU A 291 -2.90 -1.89 -10.56
N LEU A 292 -3.00 -3.11 -10.07
CA LEU A 292 -1.87 -4.00 -9.94
C LEU A 292 -1.73 -4.79 -11.24
N ILE A 293 -0.57 -4.66 -11.89
CA ILE A 293 -0.19 -5.49 -13.03
C ILE A 293 0.65 -6.65 -12.50
N GLU A 294 0.28 -7.88 -12.84
CA GLU A 294 0.93 -9.09 -12.38
C GLU A 294 1.31 -9.95 -13.58
N THR A 295 2.54 -9.78 -14.09
CA THR A 295 3.02 -10.62 -15.19
C THR A 295 3.33 -12.03 -14.72
N HIS A 296 3.21 -13.00 -15.61
CA HIS A 296 3.40 -14.39 -15.25
C HIS A 296 4.89 -14.77 -15.23
N MET A 297 5.36 -15.26 -14.07
CA MET A 297 6.76 -15.63 -13.80
C MET A 297 7.46 -16.53 -14.83
N LEU A 298 6.75 -17.45 -15.50
CA LEU A 298 7.37 -18.44 -16.40
C LEU A 298 7.39 -17.97 -17.86
N LYS A 299 6.74 -16.84 -18.18
CA LYS A 299 6.72 -16.33 -19.55
C LYS A 299 8.02 -15.59 -19.89
N PRO A 300 8.51 -15.69 -21.13
CA PRO A 300 9.72 -15.00 -21.56
C PRO A 300 9.71 -13.52 -21.20
N TYR A 301 10.84 -12.99 -20.71
CA TYR A 301 10.95 -11.61 -20.24
C TYR A 301 10.45 -10.58 -21.26
N LYS A 302 10.78 -10.77 -22.54
CA LYS A 302 10.26 -9.95 -23.65
C LYS A 302 8.74 -9.83 -23.66
N LEU A 303 8.02 -10.95 -23.50
CA LEU A 303 6.56 -10.93 -23.50
C LEU A 303 6.01 -10.22 -22.27
N ARG A 304 6.66 -10.35 -21.11
CA ARG A 304 6.27 -9.66 -19.87
C ARG A 304 6.42 -8.14 -19.99
N VAL A 305 7.53 -7.68 -20.59
CA VAL A 305 7.75 -6.25 -20.86
C VAL A 305 6.72 -5.72 -21.87
N SER A 306 6.52 -6.44 -22.99
CA SER A 306 5.61 -5.99 -24.05
C SER A 306 4.15 -5.97 -23.60
N SER A 307 3.67 -6.96 -22.85
CA SER A 307 2.30 -6.96 -22.32
C SER A 307 2.09 -5.85 -21.29
N THR A 308 3.09 -5.58 -20.45
CA THR A 308 3.05 -4.46 -19.51
C THR A 308 3.00 -3.13 -20.25
N LEU A 309 3.83 -2.93 -21.29
CA LEU A 309 3.83 -1.72 -22.11
C LEU A 309 2.46 -1.45 -22.74
N GLU A 310 1.83 -2.47 -23.33
CA GLU A 310 0.49 -2.33 -23.93
C GLU A 310 -0.57 -1.94 -22.90
N LEU A 311 -0.52 -2.53 -21.70
CA LEU A 311 -1.47 -2.17 -20.65
C LEU A 311 -1.23 -0.75 -20.11
N LEU A 312 0.03 -0.34 -19.90
CA LEU A 312 0.34 1.04 -19.51
C LEU A 312 -0.11 2.05 -20.57
N PHE A 313 0.09 1.75 -21.85
CA PHE A 313 -0.40 2.55 -22.96
C PHE A 313 -1.92 2.65 -22.94
N PHE A 314 -2.62 1.53 -22.76
CA PHE A 314 -4.08 1.50 -22.66
C PHE A 314 -4.58 2.35 -21.48
N THR A 315 -3.99 2.19 -20.29
CA THR A 315 -4.39 2.96 -19.10
C THR A 315 -4.21 4.46 -19.34
N LEU A 316 -3.08 4.87 -19.91
CA LEU A 316 -2.82 6.26 -20.25
C LEU A 316 -3.86 6.79 -21.26
N LYS A 317 -4.15 6.01 -22.30
CA LYS A 317 -5.16 6.36 -23.30
C LYS A 317 -6.56 6.50 -22.71
N HIS A 318 -6.99 5.50 -21.95
CA HIS A 318 -8.32 5.48 -21.33
C HIS A 318 -8.48 6.66 -20.38
N LEU A 319 -7.49 6.92 -19.52
CA LEU A 319 -7.51 8.07 -18.64
C LEU A 319 -7.50 9.40 -19.41
N ASN A 320 -6.75 9.52 -20.51
CA ASN A 320 -6.77 10.72 -21.34
C ASN A 320 -8.14 10.98 -21.98
N ASP A 321 -8.82 9.92 -22.41
CA ASP A 321 -10.13 10.02 -23.07
C ASP A 321 -11.26 10.28 -22.05
N HIS A 322 -11.12 9.77 -20.81
CA HIS A 322 -12.13 9.83 -19.76
C HIS A 322 -11.72 10.70 -18.54
N TYR A 323 -10.72 11.58 -18.68
CA TYR A 323 -10.10 12.29 -17.55
C TYR A 323 -11.09 13.01 -16.64
N ARG A 324 -12.17 13.59 -17.20
CA ARG A 324 -13.20 14.30 -16.43
C ARG A 324 -13.95 13.37 -15.50
N ASP A 325 -14.24 12.16 -15.95
CA ASP A 325 -14.97 11.17 -15.15
C ASP A 325 -14.13 10.79 -13.93
N TYR A 326 -12.84 10.51 -14.13
CA TYR A 326 -11.89 10.21 -13.04
C TYR A 326 -11.75 11.36 -12.05
N LEU A 327 -11.54 12.60 -12.53
CA LEU A 327 -11.47 13.79 -11.66
C LEU A 327 -12.76 13.97 -10.85
N GLN A 328 -13.91 13.76 -11.48
CA GLN A 328 -15.21 13.91 -10.84
C GLN A 328 -15.44 12.81 -9.80
N ILE A 329 -15.23 11.55 -10.14
CA ILE A 329 -15.56 10.41 -9.28
C ILE A 329 -14.63 10.32 -8.07
N ASN A 330 -13.35 10.63 -8.23
CA ASN A 330 -12.39 10.75 -7.14
C ASN A 330 -12.80 11.87 -6.17
N ARG A 331 -13.16 13.05 -6.70
CA ARG A 331 -13.63 14.18 -5.87
C ARG A 331 -14.92 13.84 -5.13
N GLN A 332 -15.87 13.16 -5.77
CA GLN A 332 -17.12 12.75 -5.14
C GLN A 332 -16.86 11.76 -4.00
N ALA A 333 -16.00 10.77 -4.21
CA ALA A 333 -15.62 9.79 -3.18
C ALA A 333 -14.91 10.45 -1.99
N ASP A 334 -14.00 11.40 -2.24
CA ASP A 334 -13.31 12.17 -1.19
C ASP A 334 -14.30 13.04 -0.39
N THR A 335 -15.22 13.72 -1.09
CA THR A 335 -16.25 14.56 -0.47
C THR A 335 -17.19 13.72 0.40
N TYR A 336 -17.65 12.58 -0.11
CA TYR A 336 -18.49 11.65 0.64
C TYR A 336 -17.76 11.13 1.88
N THR A 337 -16.54 10.63 1.72
CA THR A 337 -15.71 10.12 2.84
C THR A 337 -15.48 11.17 3.94
N SER A 338 -15.38 12.45 3.56
CA SER A 338 -15.20 13.56 4.51
C SER A 338 -16.51 14.05 5.14
N SER A 339 -17.67 13.61 4.63
CA SER A 339 -18.97 14.12 5.05
C SER A 339 -19.50 13.47 6.33
N ALA A 340 -20.53 14.08 6.91
CA ALA A 340 -21.29 13.47 8.00
C ALA A 340 -22.04 12.21 7.54
N ASP A 341 -22.37 12.06 6.26
CA ASP A 341 -23.17 10.94 5.74
C ASP A 341 -22.37 9.63 5.69
N PHE A 342 -21.04 9.70 5.66
CA PHE A 342 -20.18 8.51 5.70
C PHE A 342 -20.09 7.88 7.10
N ARG A 343 -20.16 8.67 8.17
CA ARG A 343 -19.88 8.24 9.56
C ARG A 343 -20.90 7.27 10.17
N PRO A 344 -22.23 7.38 9.91
CA PRO A 344 -23.22 6.49 10.50
C PRO A 344 -23.10 5.02 10.09
N PHE A 345 -22.40 4.72 8.99
CA PHE A 345 -22.23 3.36 8.50
C PHE A 345 -20.93 2.74 9.04
N PRO A 346 -20.97 1.54 9.65
CA PRO A 346 -19.77 0.88 10.09
C PRO A 346 -18.78 0.64 8.95
N LEU A 347 -17.54 1.10 9.13
CA LEU A 347 -16.45 0.79 8.21
C LEU A 347 -16.11 -0.69 8.34
N LYS A 348 -16.13 -1.41 7.21
CA LYS A 348 -15.83 -2.84 7.12
C LYS A 348 -14.35 -3.06 6.79
N PHE A 349 -13.72 -4.04 7.43
CA PHE A 349 -12.32 -4.41 7.19
C PHE A 349 -12.08 -5.89 7.55
N ASN A 350 -10.84 -6.38 7.39
CA ASN A 350 -10.46 -7.79 7.57
C ASN A 350 -11.37 -8.72 6.74
N PHE A 351 -11.35 -8.57 5.42
CA PHE A 351 -12.24 -9.35 4.53
C PHE A 351 -11.77 -10.81 4.41
N ILE A 352 -12.74 -11.74 4.40
CA ILE A 352 -12.52 -13.18 4.18
C ILE A 352 -13.38 -13.69 3.02
N THR A 353 -12.99 -14.83 2.44
CA THR A 353 -13.66 -15.37 1.25
C THR A 353 -14.98 -15.99 1.64
N ASN A 354 -16.06 -15.64 0.92
CA ASN A 354 -17.30 -16.38 1.02
C ASN A 354 -17.14 -17.73 0.32
N ASN A 355 -17.06 -18.83 1.08
CA ASN A 355 -16.84 -20.16 0.54
C ASN A 355 -18.12 -20.85 0.03
N THR A 356 -19.28 -20.20 0.08
CA THR A 356 -20.55 -20.74 -0.41
C THR A 356 -21.08 -20.04 -1.67
N ASP A 357 -20.45 -18.94 -2.09
CA ASP A 357 -20.83 -18.15 -3.25
C ASP A 357 -19.69 -18.15 -4.29
N SER A 358 -19.96 -18.72 -5.46
CA SER A 358 -18.97 -18.84 -6.54
C SER A 358 -19.62 -18.73 -7.90
N VAL A 359 -18.87 -18.21 -8.86
CA VAL A 359 -19.23 -18.22 -10.28
C VAL A 359 -18.32 -19.18 -11.03
N MET A 360 -18.88 -19.97 -11.95
CA MET A 360 -18.06 -20.83 -12.82
C MET A 360 -17.39 -19.98 -13.90
N VAL A 361 -16.07 -20.10 -14.01
CA VAL A 361 -15.26 -19.39 -15.00
C VAL A 361 -14.40 -20.38 -15.78
N ASP A 362 -14.05 -19.99 -17.01
CA ASP A 362 -13.06 -20.68 -17.83
C ASP A 362 -11.68 -20.08 -17.56
N PHE A 363 -10.79 -20.87 -16.99
CA PHE A 363 -9.40 -20.49 -16.67
C PHE A 363 -8.44 -21.20 -17.63
N GLU A 364 -7.74 -20.42 -18.45
CA GLU A 364 -6.80 -20.91 -19.47
C GLU A 364 -5.45 -21.28 -18.81
N GLY A 365 -5.31 -22.55 -18.41
CA GLY A 365 -4.09 -23.09 -17.80
C GLY A 365 -3.27 -23.99 -18.74
N TYR A 366 -2.32 -24.72 -18.17
CA TYR A 366 -1.65 -25.85 -18.82
C TYR A 366 -1.99 -27.16 -18.11
N ASP A 367 -2.06 -28.26 -18.86
CA ASP A 367 -2.19 -29.60 -18.27
C ASP A 367 -0.94 -29.94 -17.44
N TYR A 368 -1.11 -30.68 -16.35
CA TYR A 368 0.00 -31.08 -15.49
C TYR A 368 -0.28 -32.43 -14.84
N ARG A 369 0.80 -33.11 -14.46
CA ARG A 369 0.73 -34.33 -13.65
C ARG A 369 1.38 -34.08 -12.29
N ILE A 370 0.93 -34.84 -11.30
CA ILE A 370 1.49 -34.85 -9.96
C ILE A 370 2.13 -36.20 -9.74
N GLU A 371 3.43 -36.19 -9.48
CA GLU A 371 4.20 -37.38 -9.14
C GLU A 371 4.62 -37.32 -7.67
N LYS A 372 4.91 -38.49 -7.07
CA LYS A 372 5.59 -38.52 -5.78
C LYS A 372 7.09 -38.41 -6.01
N SER A 373 7.69 -37.41 -5.40
CA SER A 373 9.13 -37.19 -5.46
C SER A 373 9.84 -38.34 -4.74
N ASP A 374 10.75 -39.00 -5.44
CA ASP A 374 11.68 -39.99 -4.88
C ASP A 374 12.73 -39.36 -3.96
N LEU A 375 13.04 -38.08 -4.16
CA LEU A 375 13.97 -37.31 -3.33
C LEU A 375 13.35 -36.85 -2.00
N THR A 376 12.12 -36.33 -2.02
CA THR A 376 11.51 -35.64 -0.86
C THR A 376 10.29 -36.35 -0.28
N GLY A 377 9.72 -37.32 -0.99
CA GLY A 377 8.41 -37.92 -0.67
C GLY A 377 7.20 -36.99 -0.91
N GLY A 378 7.45 -35.71 -1.24
CA GLY A 378 6.43 -34.70 -1.51
C GLY A 378 5.74 -34.87 -2.86
N ASN A 379 4.72 -34.05 -3.10
CA ASN A 379 4.08 -33.93 -4.41
C ASN A 379 4.95 -33.07 -5.33
N TRP A 380 5.31 -33.59 -6.50
CA TRP A 380 6.03 -32.85 -7.55
C TRP A 380 5.07 -32.56 -8.71
N PHE A 381 4.80 -31.27 -8.93
CA PHE A 381 3.95 -30.79 -10.01
C PHE A 381 4.79 -30.60 -11.27
N ILE A 382 4.42 -31.30 -12.35
CA ILE A 382 5.11 -31.25 -13.64
C ILE A 382 4.12 -30.73 -14.68
N TYR A 383 4.31 -29.47 -15.08
CA TYR A 383 3.53 -28.84 -16.14
C TYR A 383 3.92 -29.41 -17.52
N LEU A 384 2.91 -29.67 -18.34
CA LEU A 384 3.06 -30.15 -19.70
C LEU A 384 2.82 -28.98 -20.66
N PRO A 385 3.53 -28.89 -21.80
CA PRO A 385 3.31 -27.86 -22.81
C PRO A 385 2.04 -28.11 -23.63
N ARG A 386 0.93 -28.43 -22.95
CA ARG A 386 -0.40 -28.69 -23.52
C ARG A 386 -1.39 -27.72 -22.89
N PRO A 387 -1.75 -26.64 -23.61
CA PRO A 387 -2.79 -25.70 -23.17
C PRO A 387 -4.08 -26.43 -22.79
N LYS A 388 -4.71 -26.01 -21.70
CA LYS A 388 -5.96 -26.59 -21.22
C LYS A 388 -6.81 -25.55 -20.51
N THR A 389 -8.07 -25.46 -20.90
CA THR A 389 -9.05 -24.63 -20.20
C THR A 389 -9.70 -25.44 -19.09
N PHE A 390 -9.66 -24.90 -17.87
CA PHE A 390 -10.32 -25.47 -16.72
C PHE A 390 -11.59 -24.69 -16.42
N ARG A 391 -12.74 -25.38 -16.38
CA ARG A 391 -13.99 -24.79 -15.91
C ARG A 391 -14.06 -24.92 -14.39
N LEU A 392 -13.83 -23.83 -13.67
CA LEU A 392 -13.59 -23.83 -12.23
C LEU A 392 -14.56 -22.91 -11.48
N PRO A 393 -14.94 -23.24 -10.23
CA PRO A 393 -15.59 -22.27 -9.37
C PRO A 393 -14.58 -21.18 -8.97
N ASN A 394 -15.01 -19.93 -9.07
CA ASN A 394 -14.28 -18.74 -8.63
C ASN A 394 -15.04 -18.06 -7.48
N PHE A 395 -14.46 -18.10 -6.29
CA PHE A 395 -14.96 -17.45 -5.07
C PHE A 395 -14.44 -16.01 -5.02
N ASN A 396 -15.11 -15.12 -5.74
CA ASN A 396 -14.73 -13.71 -5.89
C ASN A 396 -15.55 -12.75 -5.02
N HIS A 397 -16.39 -13.27 -4.12
CA HIS A 397 -17.15 -12.49 -3.15
C HIS A 397 -16.49 -12.57 -1.77
N ALA A 398 -16.15 -11.41 -1.22
CA ALA A 398 -15.60 -11.29 0.13
C ALA A 398 -16.64 -10.76 1.13
N ILE A 399 -16.59 -11.28 2.35
CA ILE A 399 -17.39 -10.83 3.50
C ILE A 399 -16.47 -10.17 4.53
N ALA A 400 -16.96 -9.12 5.18
CA ALA A 400 -16.22 -8.45 6.24
C ALA A 400 -16.22 -9.32 7.50
N GLN A 401 -15.05 -9.63 8.04
CA GLN A 401 -14.94 -10.28 9.34
C GLN A 401 -15.18 -9.29 10.49
N ASP A 402 -14.76 -8.03 10.29
CA ASP A 402 -14.86 -6.97 11.29
C ASP A 402 -15.50 -5.71 10.70
N SER A 403 -16.13 -4.93 11.59
CA SER A 403 -16.61 -3.59 11.26
C SER A 403 -16.61 -2.68 12.48
N ILE A 404 -16.52 -1.38 12.26
CA ILE A 404 -16.45 -0.38 13.34
C ILE A 404 -17.25 0.88 13.01
N LEU A 405 -18.04 1.35 13.96
CA LEU A 405 -18.67 2.67 13.87
C LEU A 405 -17.60 3.76 14.02
N LEU A 406 -17.56 4.72 13.11
CA LEU A 406 -16.53 5.75 13.12
C LEU A 406 -16.85 6.86 14.13
N PRO A 407 -15.88 7.31 14.96
CA PRO A 407 -16.05 8.49 15.81
C PRO A 407 -16.03 9.79 14.99
N ASP A 408 -16.40 10.92 15.60
CA ASP A 408 -16.18 12.23 14.97
C ASP A 408 -14.69 12.62 15.01
N TYR A 409 -14.01 12.28 16.12
CA TYR A 409 -12.58 12.51 16.28
C TYR A 409 -11.88 11.33 16.95
N TYR A 410 -10.60 11.14 16.60
CA TYR A 410 -9.64 10.46 17.47
C TYR A 410 -8.81 11.49 18.24
N ILE A 411 -8.36 11.14 19.43
CA ILE A 411 -7.40 11.94 20.20
C ILE A 411 -6.22 11.09 20.67
N ILE A 412 -5.00 11.58 20.46
CA ILE A 412 -3.75 10.89 20.77
C ILE A 412 -2.91 11.79 21.68
N PRO A 413 -2.50 11.32 22.87
CA PRO A 413 -1.59 12.08 23.74
C PRO A 413 -0.23 12.38 23.09
N PRO A 414 0.42 13.52 23.43
CA PRO A 414 1.65 13.99 22.78
C PRO A 414 2.84 13.05 22.96
N GLU A 415 2.87 12.23 24.00
CA GLU A 415 3.94 11.26 24.24
C GLU A 415 4.03 10.17 23.16
N TRP A 416 2.98 9.96 22.36
CA TRP A 416 2.98 9.04 21.21
C TRP A 416 3.50 9.70 19.94
N THR A 417 4.67 10.33 20.03
CA THR A 417 5.30 11.11 18.94
C THR A 417 5.44 10.31 17.65
N THR A 418 5.94 9.08 17.73
CA THR A 418 6.10 8.18 16.57
C THR A 418 4.78 7.93 15.86
N ILE A 419 3.68 7.75 16.61
CA ILE A 419 2.34 7.54 16.01
C ILE A 419 1.91 8.80 15.27
N ILE A 420 2.04 9.97 15.91
CA ILE A 420 1.67 11.26 15.32
C ILE A 420 2.52 11.53 14.06
N GLU A 421 3.82 11.26 14.08
CA GLU A 421 4.71 11.39 12.93
C GLU A 421 4.32 10.45 11.78
N ARG A 422 3.98 9.19 12.08
CA ARG A 422 3.51 8.23 11.07
C ARG A 422 2.20 8.69 10.44
N LEU A 423 1.25 9.18 11.23
CA LEU A 423 -0.01 9.73 10.72
C LEU A 423 0.23 10.91 9.76
N ARG A 424 1.17 11.82 10.07
CA ARG A 424 1.55 12.93 9.16
C ARG A 424 2.05 12.42 7.81
N LEU A 425 2.81 11.31 7.78
CA LEU A 425 3.28 10.74 6.51
C LEU A 425 2.13 10.30 5.61
N HIS A 426 1.01 9.83 6.18
CA HIS A 426 -0.18 9.50 5.40
C HIS A 426 -0.98 10.72 4.93
N GLY A 427 -0.53 11.94 5.22
CA GLY A 427 -1.25 13.16 4.86
C GLY A 427 -2.50 13.39 5.71
N ILE A 428 -2.52 12.84 6.92
CA ILE A 428 -3.62 13.01 7.86
C ILE A 428 -3.49 14.39 8.52
N GLU A 429 -4.53 15.19 8.37
CA GLU A 429 -4.65 16.50 8.98
C GLU A 429 -5.02 16.35 10.47
N MET A 430 -4.32 17.10 11.32
CA MET A 430 -4.46 17.03 12.77
C MET A 430 -4.39 18.41 13.39
N ASN A 431 -5.28 18.67 14.34
CA ASN A 431 -5.21 19.82 15.23
C ASN A 431 -4.56 19.40 16.55
N PHE A 432 -4.09 20.36 17.35
CA PHE A 432 -3.44 20.07 18.63
C PHE A 432 -4.10 20.87 19.74
N LEU A 433 -4.32 20.25 20.90
CA LEU A 433 -4.81 20.97 22.08
C LEU A 433 -3.79 22.01 22.53
N THR A 434 -4.24 23.21 22.90
CA THR A 434 -3.37 24.30 23.37
C THR A 434 -3.26 24.38 24.89
N TYR A 435 -4.12 23.67 25.62
CA TYR A 435 -4.14 23.57 27.08
C TYR A 435 -4.65 22.20 27.51
N ASP A 436 -4.33 21.81 28.74
CA ASP A 436 -4.78 20.56 29.34
C ASP A 436 -6.32 20.51 29.40
N THR A 437 -6.92 19.44 28.89
CA THR A 437 -8.36 19.32 28.75
C THR A 437 -8.84 17.94 29.23
N ILE A 438 -9.96 17.90 29.94
CA ILE A 438 -10.63 16.63 30.31
C ILE A 438 -11.77 16.38 29.33
N LEU A 439 -11.69 15.29 28.58
CA LEU A 439 -12.69 14.92 27.56
C LEU A 439 -13.39 13.61 27.92
N LYS A 440 -14.68 13.52 27.58
CA LYS A 440 -15.42 12.24 27.55
C LYS A 440 -14.99 11.51 26.28
N VAL A 441 -14.43 10.31 26.43
CA VAL A 441 -13.96 9.48 25.32
C VAL A 441 -14.48 8.05 25.46
N GLU A 442 -14.76 7.40 24.34
CA GLU A 442 -14.77 5.95 24.26
C GLU A 442 -13.33 5.45 24.11
N SER A 443 -12.95 4.45 24.88
CA SER A 443 -11.63 3.85 24.90
C SER A 443 -11.72 2.33 24.85
N TYR A 444 -10.59 1.69 24.58
CA TYR A 444 -10.42 0.25 24.71
C TYR A 444 -9.58 -0.11 25.94
N ARG A 445 -9.93 -1.23 26.58
CA ARG A 445 -9.06 -2.00 27.48
C ARG A 445 -8.81 -3.35 26.84
N PHE A 446 -7.59 -3.83 26.94
CA PHE A 446 -7.17 -5.07 26.31
C PHE A 446 -7.02 -6.20 27.32
N SER A 447 -7.25 -7.41 26.86
CA SER A 447 -6.96 -8.63 27.61
C SER A 447 -6.37 -9.70 26.69
N ASN A 448 -5.67 -10.65 27.30
CA ASN A 448 -5.02 -11.76 26.59
C ASN A 448 -4.14 -11.31 25.39
N PRO A 449 -3.14 -10.44 25.60
CA PRO A 449 -2.20 -10.09 24.53
C PRO A 449 -1.40 -11.31 24.09
N GLN A 450 -1.33 -11.53 22.79
CA GLN A 450 -0.62 -12.64 22.16
C GLN A 450 0.28 -12.09 21.06
N TRP A 451 1.60 -12.13 21.30
CA TRP A 451 2.60 -11.76 20.30
C TRP A 451 2.90 -12.94 19.38
N ALA A 452 3.12 -12.64 18.10
CA ALA A 452 3.63 -13.62 17.15
C ALA A 452 5.01 -14.13 17.58
N ASN A 453 5.18 -15.46 17.53
CA ASN A 453 6.42 -16.16 17.89
C ASN A 453 7.62 -15.75 17.03
N PHE A 454 7.37 -15.24 15.82
CA PHE A 454 8.39 -14.78 14.88
C PHE A 454 8.07 -13.38 14.38
N PRO A 455 9.10 -12.56 14.09
CA PRO A 455 8.88 -11.24 13.52
C PRO A 455 8.34 -11.36 12.08
N PHE A 456 7.51 -10.40 11.70
CA PHE A 456 7.05 -10.18 10.33
C PHE A 456 7.38 -8.72 9.96
N GLU A 457 8.15 -8.52 8.89
CA GLU A 457 8.57 -7.19 8.42
C GLU A 457 9.24 -6.33 9.52
N GLY A 458 10.06 -6.98 10.36
CA GLY A 458 10.80 -6.33 11.44
C GLY A 458 10.01 -6.11 12.75
N ARG A 459 8.76 -6.60 12.85
CA ARG A 459 7.90 -6.38 14.01
C ARG A 459 7.26 -7.67 14.54
N ASN A 460 7.04 -7.77 15.84
CA ASN A 460 6.21 -8.82 16.44
C ASN A 460 4.74 -8.36 16.42
N ARG A 461 3.98 -8.97 15.50
CA ARG A 461 2.53 -8.74 15.38
C ARG A 461 1.82 -9.10 16.69
N LEU A 462 0.79 -8.34 17.04
CA LEU A 462 0.02 -8.50 18.27
C LEU A 462 -1.45 -8.81 17.98
N SER A 463 -2.03 -9.76 18.74
CA SER A 463 -3.47 -10.00 18.83
C SER A 463 -3.94 -9.80 20.28
N VAL A 464 -5.12 -9.22 20.45
CA VAL A 464 -5.72 -8.92 21.76
C VAL A 464 -7.22 -9.16 21.73
N LYS A 465 -7.82 -9.40 22.91
CA LYS A 465 -9.25 -9.18 23.12
C LYS A 465 -9.48 -7.72 23.50
N THR A 466 -10.56 -7.12 22.99
CA THR A 466 -10.87 -5.70 23.21
C THR A 466 -12.18 -5.55 23.99
N GLU A 467 -12.19 -4.63 24.95
CA GLU A 467 -13.37 -4.21 25.69
C GLU A 467 -13.52 -2.69 25.54
N LYS A 468 -14.68 -2.22 25.06
CA LYS A 468 -14.99 -0.79 24.94
C LYS A 468 -15.61 -0.28 26.23
N TYR A 469 -15.21 0.92 26.63
CA TYR A 469 -15.83 1.64 27.75
C TYR A 469 -15.71 3.15 27.55
N VAL A 470 -16.55 3.90 28.25
CA VAL A 470 -16.53 5.37 28.24
C VAL A 470 -15.90 5.87 29.54
N GLU A 471 -15.04 6.89 29.42
CA GLU A 471 -14.43 7.54 30.58
C GLU A 471 -14.25 9.04 30.37
N ARG A 472 -13.94 9.76 31.44
CA ARG A 472 -13.39 11.12 31.38
C ARG A 472 -11.88 11.02 31.55
N ARG A 473 -11.12 11.34 30.50
CA ARG A 473 -9.66 11.28 30.50
C ARG A 473 -9.08 12.68 30.37
N ALA A 474 -8.06 12.98 31.18
CA ALA A 474 -7.25 14.17 31.01
C ALA A 474 -6.28 13.98 29.83
N TYR A 475 -6.21 14.99 28.98
CA TYR A 475 -5.30 15.07 27.84
C TYR A 475 -4.46 16.34 27.98
N PRO A 476 -3.12 16.25 27.98
CA PRO A 476 -2.28 17.43 28.10
C PRO A 476 -2.31 18.27 26.82
N ALA A 477 -1.90 19.53 26.94
CA ALA A 477 -1.57 20.38 25.79
C ALA A 477 -0.60 19.64 24.83
N GLY A 478 -0.80 19.80 23.53
CA GLY A 478 -0.08 19.07 22.49
C GLY A 478 -0.69 17.72 22.11
N SER A 479 -1.77 17.26 22.76
CA SER A 479 -2.50 16.07 22.28
C SER A 479 -3.06 16.33 20.88
N ALA A 480 -2.86 15.37 19.97
CA ALA A 480 -3.34 15.44 18.59
C ALA A 480 -4.82 15.09 18.51
N LEU A 481 -5.64 16.01 18.01
CA LEU A 481 -7.06 15.85 17.74
C LEU A 481 -7.27 15.69 16.23
N ILE A 482 -7.79 14.53 15.83
CA ILE A 482 -7.86 14.08 14.44
C ILE A 482 -9.33 13.98 14.05
N SER A 483 -9.78 14.91 13.20
CA SER A 483 -11.15 14.89 12.66
C SER A 483 -11.28 13.79 11.62
N LEU A 484 -12.40 13.07 11.60
CA LEU A 484 -12.73 12.20 10.47
C LEU A 484 -13.41 12.93 9.30
N GLN A 485 -13.58 14.25 9.39
CA GLN A 485 -14.05 15.09 8.27
C GLN A 485 -12.94 15.40 7.27
N GLN A 486 -12.29 14.36 6.75
CA GLN A 486 -11.22 14.47 5.76
C GLN A 486 -11.16 13.22 4.87
N PRO A 487 -10.59 13.31 3.64
CA PRO A 487 -10.62 12.19 2.69
C PRO A 487 -9.88 10.93 3.17
N THR A 488 -8.98 11.07 4.14
CA THR A 488 -8.19 9.98 4.72
C THR A 488 -8.92 9.20 5.82
N ALA A 489 -10.21 9.45 6.08
CA ALA A 489 -10.96 8.84 7.18
C ALA A 489 -10.84 7.31 7.26
N ARG A 490 -10.87 6.62 6.12
CA ARG A 490 -10.66 5.16 6.04
C ARG A 490 -9.27 4.76 6.55
N ILE A 491 -8.21 5.44 6.10
CA ILE A 491 -6.84 5.18 6.53
C ILE A 491 -6.67 5.46 8.02
N ILE A 492 -7.23 6.56 8.53
CA ILE A 492 -7.19 6.90 9.96
C ILE A 492 -7.78 5.75 10.79
N ALA A 493 -8.97 5.27 10.41
CA ALA A 493 -9.62 4.17 11.11
C ALA A 493 -8.81 2.87 11.01
N LEU A 494 -8.29 2.51 9.84
CA LEU A 494 -7.48 1.30 9.66
C LEU A 494 -6.17 1.34 10.47
N LEU A 495 -5.57 2.51 10.68
CA LEU A 495 -4.36 2.69 11.49
C LEU A 495 -4.65 2.70 13.00
N LEU A 496 -5.76 3.29 13.43
CA LEU A 496 -6.04 3.57 14.85
C LEU A 496 -7.02 2.59 15.50
N GLU A 497 -7.83 1.86 14.75
CA GLU A 497 -8.75 0.89 15.34
C GLU A 497 -8.02 -0.41 15.68
N PRO A 498 -8.04 -0.86 16.95
CA PRO A 498 -7.20 -1.96 17.42
C PRO A 498 -7.55 -3.33 16.80
N GLN A 499 -8.75 -3.46 16.23
CA GLN A 499 -9.21 -4.67 15.55
C GLN A 499 -8.70 -4.76 14.10
N SER A 500 -8.27 -3.64 13.51
CA SER A 500 -7.74 -3.64 12.14
C SER A 500 -6.42 -4.42 12.10
N SER A 501 -6.32 -5.33 11.12
CA SER A 501 -5.08 -6.07 10.89
C SER A 501 -3.91 -5.18 10.49
N ASP A 502 -4.18 -3.95 10.02
CA ASP A 502 -3.18 -2.98 9.61
C ASP A 502 -2.93 -1.87 10.66
N SER A 503 -3.52 -2.00 11.86
CA SER A 503 -3.41 -0.97 12.90
C SER A 503 -2.01 -0.88 13.52
N PHE A 504 -1.68 0.29 14.06
CA PHE A 504 -0.46 0.49 14.83
C PHE A 504 -0.38 -0.44 16.05
N LEU A 505 -1.53 -0.81 16.65
CA LEU A 505 -1.57 -1.80 17.71
C LEU A 505 -1.13 -3.18 17.21
N THR A 506 -1.72 -3.65 16.11
CA THR A 506 -1.40 -4.95 15.51
C THR A 506 0.06 -5.02 15.06
N TRP A 507 0.63 -3.91 14.59
CA TRP A 507 2.05 -3.77 14.27
C TRP A 507 2.97 -3.54 15.49
N GLY A 508 2.43 -3.55 16.70
CA GLY A 508 3.21 -3.52 17.95
C GLY A 508 3.77 -2.14 18.34
N PHE A 509 3.29 -1.05 17.74
CA PHE A 509 3.73 0.31 18.14
C PHE A 509 3.34 0.66 19.58
N PHE A 510 2.31 0.01 20.13
CA PHE A 510 1.82 0.24 21.48
C PHE A 510 2.25 -0.85 22.48
N ASN A 511 3.25 -1.69 22.16
CA ASN A 511 3.63 -2.83 23.03
C ASN A 511 3.90 -2.43 24.49
N ALA A 512 4.44 -1.23 24.73
CA ALA A 512 4.76 -0.74 26.07
C ALA A 512 3.56 -0.69 27.04
N ILE A 513 2.32 -0.57 26.53
CA ILE A 513 1.12 -0.50 27.40
C ILE A 513 0.77 -1.83 28.07
N PHE A 514 1.37 -2.94 27.62
CA PHE A 514 1.12 -4.29 28.14
C PHE A 514 2.12 -4.68 29.24
N GLU A 515 3.11 -3.84 29.53
CA GLU A 515 4.15 -4.12 30.50
C GLU A 515 3.82 -3.47 31.85
N GLN A 516 3.58 -4.30 32.87
CA GLN A 516 3.50 -3.81 34.25
C GLN A 516 4.87 -3.29 34.69
N LYS A 517 4.92 -2.03 35.13
CA LYS A 517 6.18 -1.38 35.54
C LYS A 517 6.44 -1.44 37.05
N GLU A 518 5.38 -1.40 37.86
CA GLU A 518 5.47 -1.39 39.31
C GLU A 518 4.82 -2.63 39.93
N TYR A 519 5.37 -3.11 41.04
CA TYR A 519 4.87 -4.28 41.78
C TYR A 519 4.93 -4.02 43.30
N ALA A 520 4.15 -4.78 44.06
CA ALA A 520 4.15 -4.68 45.52
C ALA A 520 4.99 -5.81 46.14
N GLU A 521 5.84 -5.44 47.09
CA GLU A 521 6.52 -6.40 47.96
C GLU A 521 5.51 -7.08 48.90
N THR A 522 5.64 -8.39 49.10
CA THR A 522 4.64 -9.17 49.86
C THR A 522 4.48 -8.69 51.30
N TYR A 523 5.57 -8.31 51.97
CA TYR A 523 5.53 -7.83 53.36
C TYR A 523 4.83 -6.46 53.50
N VAL A 524 4.84 -5.63 52.46
CA VAL A 524 4.08 -4.37 52.41
C VAL A 524 2.62 -4.66 52.08
N MET A 525 2.40 -5.47 51.04
CA MET A 525 1.07 -5.73 50.51
C MET A 525 0.19 -6.53 51.47
N GLU A 526 0.75 -7.44 52.27
CA GLU A 526 0.02 -8.19 53.29
C GLU A 526 -0.67 -7.26 54.30
N LYS A 527 0.06 -6.25 54.80
CA LYS A 527 -0.49 -5.26 55.72
C LYS A 527 -1.58 -4.43 55.04
N ILE A 528 -1.35 -3.98 53.80
CA ILE A 528 -2.30 -3.17 53.05
C ILE A 528 -3.56 -3.98 52.71
N ALA A 529 -3.45 -5.23 52.29
CA ALA A 529 -4.56 -6.11 51.94
C ALA A 529 -5.52 -6.31 53.12
N ARG A 530 -5.00 -6.50 54.34
CA ARG A 530 -5.79 -6.56 55.56
C ARG A 530 -6.57 -5.26 55.81
N GLN A 531 -5.89 -4.12 55.69
CA GLN A 531 -6.53 -2.80 55.80
C GLN A 531 -7.56 -2.56 54.69
N MET A 532 -7.33 -3.07 53.48
CA MET A 532 -8.29 -3.00 52.39
C MET A 532 -9.55 -3.79 52.72
N ILE A 533 -9.44 -5.00 53.27
CA ILE A 533 -10.59 -5.81 53.70
C ILE A 533 -11.35 -5.13 54.84
N GLU A 534 -10.65 -4.58 55.84
CA GLU A 534 -11.28 -3.86 56.95
C GLU A 534 -12.10 -2.65 56.47
N LYS A 535 -11.58 -1.91 55.48
CA LYS A 535 -12.26 -0.74 54.89
C LYS A 535 -13.33 -1.12 53.87
N ARG A 536 -13.17 -2.25 53.19
CA ARG A 536 -14.05 -2.77 52.14
C ARG A 536 -14.33 -4.27 52.39
N PRO A 537 -15.28 -4.59 53.28
CA PRO A 537 -15.59 -5.98 53.63
C PRO A 537 -16.05 -6.84 52.44
N ASP A 538 -16.52 -6.23 51.35
CA ASP A 538 -16.88 -6.89 50.09
C ASP A 538 -15.69 -7.51 49.35
N LEU A 539 -14.45 -7.08 49.63
CA LEU A 539 -13.25 -7.61 48.98
C LEU A 539 -12.94 -9.05 49.38
N LEU A 540 -13.24 -9.44 50.62
CA LEU A 540 -12.91 -10.79 51.10
C LEU A 540 -13.71 -11.88 50.35
N PRO A 541 -15.04 -11.77 50.18
CA PRO A 541 -15.79 -12.68 49.33
C PRO A 541 -15.31 -12.70 47.87
N GLN A 542 -14.94 -11.55 47.30
CA GLN A 542 -14.41 -11.47 45.93
C GLN A 542 -13.07 -12.21 45.79
N PHE A 543 -12.18 -12.03 46.77
CA PHE A 543 -10.90 -12.73 46.82
C PHE A 543 -11.08 -14.24 46.98
N GLN A 544 -12.00 -14.69 47.83
CA GLN A 544 -12.35 -16.10 48.00
C GLN A 544 -12.88 -16.71 46.69
N ALA A 545 -13.82 -16.04 46.03
CA ALA A 545 -14.34 -16.47 44.73
C ALA A 545 -13.24 -16.49 43.64
N TRP A 546 -12.29 -15.56 43.70
CA TRP A 546 -11.13 -15.57 42.81
C TRP A 546 -10.21 -16.78 43.08
N LYS A 547 -9.95 -17.14 44.34
CA LYS A 547 -9.17 -18.34 44.71
C LYS A 547 -9.81 -19.62 44.19
N GLU A 548 -11.12 -19.77 44.33
CA GLU A 548 -11.88 -20.93 43.84
C GLU A 548 -11.75 -21.09 42.31
N LYS A 549 -11.77 -19.98 41.57
CA LYS A 549 -11.60 -19.97 40.11
C LYS A 549 -10.15 -20.19 39.67
N ASN A 550 -9.17 -20.01 40.56
CA ASN A 550 -7.74 -20.07 40.25
C ASN A 550 -6.97 -20.96 41.26
N PRO A 551 -7.30 -22.27 41.35
CA PRO A 551 -6.76 -23.16 42.39
C PRO A 551 -5.23 -23.35 42.32
N GLN A 552 -4.62 -23.12 41.16
CA GLN A 552 -3.17 -23.15 41.01
C GLN A 552 -2.49 -21.90 41.60
N MET A 553 -3.17 -20.75 41.57
CA MET A 553 -2.66 -19.47 42.10
C MET A 553 -2.89 -19.33 43.61
N ASP A 554 -3.85 -20.06 44.17
CA ASP A 554 -4.12 -20.11 45.62
C ASP A 554 -2.93 -20.64 46.44
N LYS A 555 -2.09 -21.49 45.84
CA LYS A 555 -0.90 -22.02 46.51
C LYS A 555 0.28 -21.05 46.52
N ASP A 556 0.13 -19.88 45.89
CA ASP A 556 1.17 -18.87 45.75
C ASP A 556 0.76 -17.59 46.49
N GLN A 557 1.52 -17.23 47.54
CA GLN A 557 1.26 -16.02 48.32
C GLN A 557 1.43 -14.75 47.49
N TRP A 558 2.40 -14.72 46.57
CA TRP A 558 2.63 -13.56 45.72
C TRP A 558 1.43 -13.32 44.81
N MET A 559 0.89 -14.37 44.17
CA MET A 559 -0.31 -14.25 43.32
C MET A 559 -1.52 -13.75 44.09
N GLN A 560 -1.71 -14.25 45.32
CA GLN A 560 -2.79 -13.79 46.21
C GLN A 560 -2.66 -12.31 46.57
N LEU A 561 -1.46 -11.86 46.95
CA LEU A 561 -1.22 -10.46 47.28
C LEU A 561 -1.24 -9.56 46.04
N ASN A 562 -0.82 -10.07 44.89
CA ASN A 562 -0.91 -9.36 43.61
C ASN A 562 -2.37 -9.11 43.21
N TRP A 563 -3.30 -10.02 43.55
CA TRP A 563 -4.73 -9.75 43.40
C TRP A 563 -5.15 -8.52 44.21
N PHE A 564 -4.75 -8.41 45.48
CA PHE A 564 -5.04 -7.20 46.26
C PHE A 564 -4.34 -5.96 45.70
N TYR A 565 -3.10 -6.08 45.25
CA TYR A 565 -2.37 -4.99 44.61
C TYR A 565 -3.15 -4.46 43.40
N GLN A 566 -3.65 -5.33 42.51
CA GLN A 566 -4.48 -4.97 41.35
C GLN A 566 -5.78 -4.24 41.71
N HIS A 567 -6.30 -4.46 42.93
CA HIS A 567 -7.50 -3.80 43.46
C HIS A 567 -7.17 -2.58 44.34
N SER A 568 -5.89 -2.20 44.45
CA SER A 568 -5.43 -1.08 45.25
C SER A 568 -5.26 0.20 44.41
N PRO A 569 -5.26 1.39 45.04
CA PRO A 569 -4.96 2.65 44.34
C PRO A 569 -3.54 2.75 43.78
N TYR A 570 -2.63 1.87 44.19
CA TYR A 570 -1.24 1.85 43.70
C TYR A 570 -1.10 1.17 42.34
N PHE A 571 -2.08 0.38 41.93
CA PHE A 571 -2.03 -0.32 40.65
C PHE A 571 -2.15 0.66 39.48
N ASP A 572 -1.30 0.47 38.47
CA ASP A 572 -1.32 1.29 37.26
C ASP A 572 -2.63 1.08 36.49
N GLN A 573 -3.49 2.10 36.56
CA GLN A 573 -4.79 2.12 35.88
C GLN A 573 -4.66 2.25 34.35
N ASN A 574 -3.45 2.52 33.83
CA ASN A 574 -3.14 2.59 32.41
C ASN A 574 -2.61 1.27 31.84
N LEU A 575 -2.34 0.25 32.66
CA LEU A 575 -1.95 -1.07 32.16
C LEU A 575 -3.05 -1.63 31.25
N ASN A 576 -2.65 -2.10 30.06
CA ASN A 576 -3.52 -2.64 29.01
C ASN A 576 -4.59 -1.64 28.50
N LYS A 577 -4.44 -0.35 28.76
CA LYS A 577 -5.38 0.69 28.33
C LYS A 577 -4.91 1.29 27.01
N TYR A 578 -5.84 1.44 26.05
CA TYR A 578 -5.48 2.03 24.77
C TYR A 578 -5.23 3.54 24.88
N PRO A 579 -4.10 4.05 24.37
CA PRO A 579 -3.80 5.48 24.46
C PRO A 579 -4.70 6.36 23.58
N VAL A 580 -5.18 5.82 22.46
CA VAL A 580 -6.04 6.57 21.53
C VAL A 580 -7.48 6.59 22.05
N GLY A 581 -8.02 7.80 22.22
CA GLY A 581 -9.43 8.02 22.56
C GLY A 581 -10.28 8.24 21.31
N ARG A 582 -11.56 7.84 21.38
CA ARG A 582 -12.59 8.05 20.35
C ARG A 582 -13.64 9.02 20.89
N ILE A 583 -13.94 10.08 20.15
CA ILE A 583 -14.88 11.14 20.56
C ILE A 583 -16.09 11.10 19.63
N PHE A 584 -17.28 10.93 20.22
CA PHE A 584 -18.57 11.05 19.54
C PHE A 584 -19.26 12.32 20.03
N LEU A 585 -19.64 13.22 19.13
CA LEU A 585 -20.27 14.48 19.48
C LEU A 585 -21.76 14.32 19.80
N TYR A 586 -22.41 13.27 19.30
CA TYR A 586 -23.87 13.10 19.34
C TYR A 586 -24.32 11.77 20.00
N GLN A 587 -23.58 11.26 21.00
CA GLN A 587 -23.94 10.05 21.75
C GLN A 587 -24.03 10.24 23.27
#